data_AF-A0A8J7PV28-F1
#
_entry.id   AF-A0A8J7PV28-F1
#
_cell.length_a   1.000
_cell.length_b   1.000
_cell.length_c   1.000
_cell.angle_alpha   90.00
_cell.angle_beta   90.00
_cell.angle_gamma   90.00
#
_symmetry.space_group_name_H-M   'P 1'
#
loop_
_entity.id
_entity.type
_entity.pdbx_description
1 polymer ?
#
loop_
_entity_poly.entity_id
_entity_poly.type
_entity_poly.pdbx_seq_one_letter_code
_entity_poly.pdbx_strand_id
1 'polypeptide(L)'
;MVRLFALASVLALSSQLFAESKPEPKKGIDGYWLGTLKISAIELRLGFDIKKKDDGTLSAALDSIDQGARNVPIETATFADDTLTL
;
A
#
# COMPACT_ATOMS: atom_id res chain seq x y z
N MET A 1 -35.45 -56.29 -25.39
CA MET A 1 -35.93 -55.05 -26.05
C MET A 1 -35.47 -53.83 -25.24
N VAL A 2 -35.43 -52.64 -25.84
CA VAL A 2 -35.03 -51.31 -25.27
C VAL A 2 -36.16 -50.72 -24.41
N ARG A 3 -36.02 -49.88 -23.36
CA ARG A 3 -34.92 -49.01 -22.80
C ARG A 3 -34.49 -49.50 -21.39
N LEU A 4 -33.49 -49.00 -20.64
CA LEU A 4 -32.58 -47.81 -20.64
C LEU A 4 -33.13 -46.48 -20.02
N PHE A 5 -32.31 -45.80 -19.20
CA PHE A 5 -32.56 -44.55 -18.42
C PHE A 5 -33.68 -44.63 -17.34
N ALA A 6 -33.64 -43.96 -16.18
CA ALA A 6 -32.60 -43.27 -15.40
C ALA A 6 -32.95 -43.48 -13.89
N LEU A 7 -32.18 -43.12 -12.86
CA LEU A 7 -31.65 -41.78 -12.51
C LEU A 7 -30.50 -41.95 -11.50
N ALA A 8 -29.47 -41.09 -11.58
CA ALA A 8 -28.32 -41.13 -10.67
C ALA A 8 -28.18 -39.80 -9.89
N SER A 9 -27.43 -39.87 -8.78
CA SER A 9 -26.78 -38.73 -8.11
C SER A 9 -27.68 -37.64 -7.51
N VAL A 10 -28.05 -37.81 -6.23
CA VAL A 10 -28.30 -36.68 -5.30
C VAL A 10 -27.32 -36.74 -4.14
N LEU A 11 -26.05 -36.44 -4.47
CA LEU A 11 -24.96 -36.17 -3.53
C LEU A 11 -24.12 -35.06 -4.15
N ALA A 12 -24.73 -33.88 -4.27
CA ALA A 12 -24.04 -32.68 -4.71
C ALA A 12 -23.00 -32.30 -3.66
N LEU A 13 -21.71 -32.41 -4.01
CA LEU A 13 -20.61 -32.04 -3.14
C LEU A 13 -20.74 -30.56 -2.75
N SER A 14 -21.13 -30.30 -1.51
CA SER A 14 -21.00 -28.99 -0.88
C SER A 14 -19.54 -28.72 -0.50
N SER A 15 -18.62 -28.85 -1.46
CA SER A 15 -17.24 -28.38 -1.34
C SER A 15 -17.28 -26.86 -1.30
N GLN A 16 -17.49 -26.32 -0.10
CA GLN A 16 -17.48 -24.89 0.14
C GLN A 16 -16.16 -24.33 -0.41
N LEU A 17 -16.28 -23.34 -1.30
CA LEU A 17 -15.14 -22.61 -1.84
C LEU A 17 -14.53 -21.75 -0.74
N PHE A 18 -13.70 -22.38 0.09
CA PHE A 18 -12.74 -21.68 0.92
C PHE A 18 -11.75 -21.00 -0.02
N ALA A 19 -12.08 -19.76 -0.40
CA ALA A 19 -11.13 -18.88 -1.05
C ALA A 19 -9.97 -18.69 -0.08
N GLU A 20 -8.81 -19.28 -0.39
CA GLU A 20 -7.59 -19.08 0.36
C GLU A 20 -7.27 -17.59 0.30
N SER A 21 -7.49 -16.89 1.41
CA SER A 21 -7.21 -15.46 1.53
C SER A 21 -5.70 -15.26 1.61
N LYS A 22 -5.04 -15.37 0.45
CA LYS A 22 -3.62 -15.04 0.28
C LYS A 22 -3.39 -13.68 0.96
N PRO A 23 -2.52 -13.59 1.97
CA PRO A 23 -2.29 -12.33 2.65
C PRO A 23 -1.79 -11.32 1.62
N GLU A 24 -2.50 -10.20 1.49
CA GLU A 24 -2.01 -9.10 0.68
C GLU A 24 -0.64 -8.66 1.23
N PRO A 25 0.35 -8.39 0.36
CA PRO A 25 1.62 -7.86 0.82
C PRO A 25 1.33 -6.53 1.51
N LYS A 26 1.62 -6.44 2.83
CA LYS A 26 1.54 -5.18 3.56
C LYS A 26 2.34 -4.14 2.79
N LYS A 27 1.68 -3.10 2.26
CA LYS A 27 2.39 -1.94 1.73
C LYS A 27 3.29 -1.40 2.84
N GLY A 28 4.57 -1.19 2.52
CA GLY A 28 5.45 -0.45 3.40
C GLY A 28 5.14 1.04 3.37
N ILE A 29 5.98 1.81 4.06
CA ILE A 29 5.96 3.28 4.01
C ILE A 29 6.69 3.84 2.78
N ASP A 30 7.23 2.97 1.91
CA ASP A 30 7.87 3.34 0.65
C ASP A 30 6.86 3.86 -0.39
N GLY A 31 7.30 4.83 -1.18
CA GLY A 31 6.50 5.52 -2.19
C GLY A 31 6.41 7.04 -1.96
N TYR A 32 5.56 7.69 -2.75
CA TYR A 32 5.38 9.14 -2.76
C TYR A 32 4.13 9.56 -2.00
N TRP A 33 4.31 10.25 -0.88
CA TRP A 33 3.23 10.68 0.01
C TRP A 33 2.89 12.15 -0.24
N LEU A 34 1.71 12.41 -0.80
CA LEU A 34 1.21 13.77 -1.04
C LEU A 34 0.37 14.25 0.16
N GLY A 35 0.78 15.36 0.77
CA GLY A 35 0.10 16.03 1.86
C GLY A 35 -0.21 17.51 1.57
N THR A 36 -0.84 18.19 2.52
CA THR A 36 -1.08 19.64 2.47
C THR A 36 -0.76 20.29 3.81
N LEU A 37 0.27 21.12 3.83
CA LEU A 37 0.69 21.91 4.98
C LEU A 37 -0.07 23.24 4.97
N LYS A 38 -0.94 23.45 5.96
CA LYS A 38 -1.70 24.69 6.12
C LYS A 38 -1.02 25.58 7.17
N ILE A 39 -0.61 26.79 6.78
CA ILE A 39 0.04 27.77 7.67
C ILE A 39 -0.68 29.10 7.53
N SER A 40 -1.42 29.50 8.58
CA SER A 40 -2.18 30.75 8.62
C SER A 40 -3.14 30.93 7.42
N ALA A 41 -2.71 31.66 6.37
CA ALA A 41 -3.50 31.95 5.17
C ALA A 41 -2.94 31.29 3.89
N ILE A 42 -1.91 30.44 4.00
CA ILE A 42 -1.35 29.68 2.88
C ILE A 42 -1.56 28.18 3.07
N GLU A 43 -1.75 27.48 1.95
CA GLU A 43 -1.71 26.02 1.88
C GLU A 43 -0.63 25.60 0.87
N LEU A 44 0.22 24.66 1.27
CA LEU A 44 1.33 24.15 0.46
C LEU A 44 1.16 22.66 0.25
N ARG A 45 1.13 22.21 -1.00
CA ARG A 45 1.13 20.78 -1.35
C ARG A 45 2.56 20.27 -1.25
N LEU A 46 2.79 19.35 -0.31
CA LEU A 46 4.09 18.75 -0.05
C LEU A 46 4.09 17.30 -0.51
N GLY A 47 5.12 16.90 -1.25
CA GLY A 47 5.37 15.51 -1.62
C GLY A 47 6.57 14.96 -0.88
N PHE A 48 6.42 13.82 -0.21
CA PHE A 48 7.53 13.12 0.45
C PHE A 48 7.83 11.83 -0.30
N ASP A 49 8.98 11.77 -0.97
CA ASP A 49 9.47 10.59 -1.66
C ASP A 49 10.26 9.73 -0.67
N ILE A 50 9.64 8.66 -0.17
CA ILE A 50 10.20 7.76 0.84
C ILE A 50 10.69 6.49 0.17
N LYS A 51 11.98 6.15 0.34
CA LYS A 51 12.58 4.91 -0.17
C LYS A 51 13.25 4.13 0.95
N LYS A 52 12.95 2.83 1.02
CA LYS A 52 13.70 1.87 1.83
C LYS A 52 14.95 1.41 1.06
N LYS A 53 16.08 1.29 1.74
CA LYS A 53 17.35 0.80 1.18
C LYS A 53 17.56 -0.68 1.52
N ASP A 54 18.54 -1.30 0.85
CA ASP A 54 18.91 -2.71 1.04
C ASP A 54 19.41 -3.04 2.46
N ASP A 55 20.00 -2.05 3.15
CA ASP A 55 20.40 -2.15 4.57
C ASP A 55 19.21 -2.05 5.56
N GLY A 56 17.99 -1.87 5.06
CA GLY A 56 16.77 -1.72 5.84
C GLY A 56 16.47 -0.30 6.32
N THR A 57 17.41 0.64 6.21
CA THR A 57 17.22 2.06 6.55
C THR A 57 16.35 2.77 5.51
N LEU A 58 15.94 4.01 5.83
CA LEU A 58 15.21 4.86 4.91
C LEU A 58 16.08 5.98 4.33
N SER A 59 15.64 6.52 3.21
CA SER A 59 16.01 7.83 2.67
C SER A 59 14.73 8.54 2.26
N ALA A 60 14.67 9.84 2.49
CA ALA A 60 13.52 10.66 2.16
C ALA A 60 13.94 11.94 1.44
N ALA A 61 13.05 12.47 0.59
CA ALA A 61 13.20 13.78 -0.02
C ALA A 61 11.85 14.52 -0.07
N LEU A 62 11.90 15.85 0.03
CA LEU A 62 10.75 16.75 0.01
C LEU A 62 10.64 17.51 -1.31
N ASP A 63 9.45 17.50 -1.89
CA ASP A 63 8.98 18.46 -2.89
C ASP A 63 8.01 19.45 -2.23
N SER A 64 8.25 20.76 -2.36
CA SER A 64 7.23 21.79 -2.09
C SER A 64 6.69 22.27 -3.43
N ILE A 65 5.58 21.66 -3.86
CA ILE A 65 5.09 21.73 -5.25
C ILE A 65 4.74 23.16 -5.63
N ASP A 66 4.08 23.89 -4.73
CA ASP A 66 3.62 25.27 -4.95
C ASP A 66 4.73 26.33 -4.80
N GLN A 67 5.86 25.97 -4.20
CA GLN A 67 7.06 26.82 -4.12
C GLN A 67 8.13 26.43 -5.15
N GLY A 68 7.91 25.37 -5.93
CA GLY A 68 8.81 24.88 -6.97
C GLY A 68 10.05 24.13 -6.49
N ALA A 69 10.31 24.07 -5.17
CA ALA A 69 11.41 23.32 -4.59
C ALA A 69 11.16 21.81 -4.76
N ARG A 70 12.19 21.07 -5.20
CA ARG A 70 12.10 19.64 -5.51
C ARG A 70 13.30 18.86 -5.00
N ASN A 71 13.07 17.60 -4.64
CA ASN A 71 14.08 16.64 -4.20
C ASN A 71 15.02 17.22 -3.13
N VAL A 72 14.46 17.99 -2.19
CA VAL A 72 15.18 18.55 -1.04
C VAL A 72 15.52 17.40 -0.09
N PRO A 73 16.79 17.09 0.19
CA PRO A 73 17.14 15.95 1.04
C PRO A 73 16.60 16.12 2.46
N ILE A 74 16.09 15.04 3.04
CA ILE A 74 15.75 14.93 4.45
C ILE A 74 16.88 14.19 5.17
N GLU A 75 17.42 14.76 6.24
CA GLU A 75 18.63 14.26 6.91
C GLU A 75 18.41 12.97 7.69
N THR A 76 17.24 12.81 8.31
CA THR A 76 16.87 11.65 9.13
C THR A 76 15.52 11.11 8.67
N ALA A 77 15.43 9.80 8.40
CA ALA A 77 14.16 9.14 8.11
C ALA A 77 14.09 7.82 8.90
N THR A 78 13.12 7.71 9.81
CA THR A 78 12.94 6.53 10.66
C THR A 78 11.46 6.14 10.75
N PHE A 79 11.18 4.84 10.88
CA PHE A 79 9.84 4.32 11.06
C PHE A 79 9.80 3.32 12.20
N ALA A 80 9.05 3.63 13.26
CA ALA A 80 8.86 2.82 14.46
C ALA A 80 7.47 3.11 15.04
N ASP A 81 6.83 2.12 15.67
CA ASP A 81 5.53 2.26 16.33
C ASP A 81 4.47 2.97 15.45
N ASP A 82 4.37 2.49 14.19
CA ASP A 82 3.57 3.03 13.08
C ASP A 82 3.75 4.54 12.78
N THR A 83 4.82 5.14 13.31
CA THR A 83 5.16 6.55 13.20
C THR A 83 6.38 6.76 12.29
N LEU A 84 6.21 7.54 11.22
CA LEU A 84 7.30 8.00 10.35
C LEU A 84 7.84 9.35 10.88
N THR A 85 9.14 9.42 11.17
CA THR A 85 9.84 10.67 11.51
C THR A 85 10.71 11.09 10.33
N LEU A 86 10.70 12.39 10.03
CA LEU A 86 11.39 13.10 8.94
C LEU A 86 11.93 14.43 9.47
#